data_AF-A0A8K0CL67-F1
#
_entry.id   AF-A0A8K0CL67-F1
#
_cell.length_a   1.000
_cell.length_b   1.000
_cell.length_c   1.000
_cell.angle_alpha   90.00
_cell.angle_beta   90.00
_cell.angle_gamma   90.00
#
_symmetry.space_group_name_H-M   'P 1'
#
loop_
_entity.id
_entity.type
_entity.pdbx_description
1 polymer ?
#
loop_
_entity_poly.entity_id
_entity_poly.type
_entity_poly.pdbx_seq_one_letter_code
_entity_poly.pdbx_strand_id
1 'polypeptide(L)'
;VYFRCPIISEEVLSKEEWRIRIKEFLYEQLEEERGLTACLIIHSCNYNRIKVNDCVDVLCKYLDNILANPEETKFHKIRCSNPTFKDKVLPILGASELLYAAGFRQQNLDHNGIEEEFWVFNQNNVEGLETLEFLRDAVKSEDRIELEIDRNVQVLSPAQAAKRVELPQAFYAISPEELKKEQQL
;
A
#
# COMPACT_ATOMS: atom_id res chain seq x y z
N VAL A 1 -5.62 -21.26 -5.98
CA VAL A 1 -5.86 -20.87 -4.57
C VAL A 1 -6.65 -19.58 -4.61
N TYR A 2 -7.78 -19.53 -3.92
CA TYR A 2 -8.65 -18.35 -3.87
C TYR A 2 -8.53 -17.64 -2.53
N PHE A 3 -8.91 -16.37 -2.52
CA PHE A 3 -8.79 -15.47 -1.39
C PHE A 3 -10.08 -14.69 -1.20
N ARG A 4 -10.25 -14.15 0.00
CA ARG A 4 -11.33 -13.24 0.38
C ARG A 4 -10.74 -12.00 1.06
N CYS A 5 -11.43 -10.88 0.96
CA CYS A 5 -11.07 -9.62 1.62
C CYS A 5 -12.32 -8.98 2.23
N PRO A 6 -12.67 -9.32 3.48
CA PRO A 6 -13.94 -8.90 4.11
C PRO A 6 -14.13 -7.38 4.19
N ILE A 7 -13.03 -6.62 4.11
CA ILE A 7 -13.04 -5.15 4.13
C ILE A 7 -13.62 -4.57 2.83
N ILE A 8 -13.46 -5.28 1.70
CA ILE A 8 -13.83 -4.77 0.38
C ILE A 8 -15.11 -5.43 -0.14
N SER A 9 -15.15 -6.77 -0.14
CA SER A 9 -16.34 -7.51 -0.59
C SER A 9 -16.32 -8.96 -0.07
N GLU A 10 -17.48 -9.62 -0.14
CA GLU A 10 -17.63 -11.05 0.20
C GLU A 10 -17.22 -12.00 -0.94
N GLU A 11 -16.66 -11.48 -2.03
CA GLU A 11 -16.30 -12.27 -3.20
C GLU A 11 -15.10 -13.20 -2.90
N VAL A 12 -15.03 -14.31 -3.64
CA VAL A 12 -13.92 -15.25 -3.59
C VAL A 12 -13.19 -15.21 -4.91
N LEU A 13 -12.04 -14.55 -4.94
CA LEU A 13 -11.30 -14.21 -6.15
C LEU A 13 -9.86 -14.73 -6.08
N SER A 14 -9.21 -14.83 -7.23
CA SER A 14 -7.77 -15.08 -7.29
C SER A 14 -6.98 -13.90 -6.72
N LYS A 15 -5.70 -14.13 -6.42
CA LYS A 15 -4.82 -13.06 -5.93
C LYS A 15 -4.68 -11.91 -6.93
N GLU A 16 -4.71 -12.19 -8.22
CA GLU A 16 -4.53 -11.16 -9.28
C GLU A 16 -5.77 -10.28 -9.41
N GLU A 17 -6.96 -10.87 -9.38
CA GLU A 17 -8.23 -10.14 -9.38
C GLU A 17 -8.36 -9.26 -8.13
N TRP A 18 -7.99 -9.79 -6.95
CA TRP A 18 -7.96 -8.99 -5.73
C TRP A 18 -7.00 -7.81 -5.79
N ARG A 19 -5.84 -7.94 -6.45
CA ARG A 19 -4.90 -6.82 -6.61
C ARG A 19 -5.50 -5.66 -7.39
N ILE A 20 -6.29 -5.98 -8.42
CA ILE A 20 -7.01 -4.97 -9.22
C ILE A 20 -8.11 -4.34 -8.35
N ARG A 21 -8.91 -5.18 -7.68
CA ARG A 21 -10.05 -4.73 -6.87
C ARG A 21 -9.65 -3.90 -5.65
N ILE A 22 -8.58 -4.27 -4.96
CA ILE A 22 -7.98 -3.48 -3.88
C ILE A 22 -7.57 -2.11 -4.41
N LYS A 23 -6.90 -2.08 -5.56
CA LYS A 23 -6.47 -0.81 -6.16
C LYS A 23 -7.69 0.05 -6.48
N GLU A 24 -8.68 -0.46 -7.21
CA GLU A 24 -9.89 0.29 -7.58
C GLU A 24 -10.62 0.83 -6.35
N PHE A 25 -10.88 -0.04 -5.37
CA PHE A 25 -11.51 0.33 -4.10
C PHE A 25 -10.76 1.48 -3.41
N LEU A 26 -9.44 1.36 -3.26
CA LEU A 26 -8.65 2.40 -2.62
C LEU A 26 -8.66 3.72 -3.42
N TYR A 27 -8.59 3.68 -4.75
CA TYR A 27 -8.63 4.91 -5.54
C TYR A 27 -10.00 5.62 -5.49
N GLU A 28 -11.10 4.87 -5.36
CA GLU A 28 -12.45 5.43 -5.15
C GLU A 28 -12.57 6.14 -3.80
N GLN A 29 -11.91 5.62 -2.75
CA GLN A 29 -11.93 6.20 -1.40
C GLN A 29 -11.07 7.47 -1.24
N LEU A 30 -10.23 7.81 -2.22
CA LEU A 30 -9.33 8.99 -2.16
C LEU A 30 -10.10 10.33 -2.09
N GLU A 31 -11.35 10.38 -2.55
CA GLU A 31 -12.17 11.58 -2.48
C GLU A 31 -12.63 11.90 -1.05
N GLU A 32 -12.88 10.87 -0.25
CA GLU A 32 -13.39 10.99 1.12
C GLU A 32 -12.24 11.16 2.12
N GLU A 33 -11.25 10.26 2.06
CA GLU A 33 -10.17 10.22 3.05
C GLU A 33 -8.79 10.03 2.39
N ARG A 34 -8.32 11.06 1.70
CA ARG A 34 -7.07 11.02 0.91
C ARG A 34 -5.85 10.57 1.71
N GLY A 35 -5.71 11.03 2.95
CA GLY A 35 -4.53 10.81 3.79
C GLY A 35 -4.27 9.35 4.10
N LEU A 36 -5.20 8.70 4.82
CA LEU A 36 -5.08 7.29 5.18
C LEU A 36 -5.14 6.38 3.95
N THR A 37 -6.01 6.71 2.99
CA THR A 37 -6.13 5.95 1.75
C THR A 37 -4.82 5.94 0.96
N ALA A 38 -4.10 7.06 0.89
CA ALA A 38 -2.78 7.11 0.28
C ALA A 38 -1.76 6.19 0.99
N CYS A 39 -1.76 6.16 2.33
CA CYS A 39 -0.93 5.24 3.10
C CYS A 39 -1.24 3.76 2.76
N LEU A 40 -2.53 3.42 2.68
CA LEU A 40 -2.96 2.08 2.31
C LEU A 40 -2.57 1.71 0.87
N ILE A 41 -2.65 2.65 -0.09
CA ILE A 41 -2.19 2.42 -1.47
C ILE A 41 -0.68 2.17 -1.50
N ILE A 42 0.11 2.96 -0.77
CA ILE A 42 1.57 2.79 -0.68
C ILE A 42 1.91 1.36 -0.24
N HIS A 43 1.26 0.84 0.80
CA HIS A 43 1.58 -0.48 1.33
C HIS A 43 0.88 -1.66 0.64
N SER A 44 -0.32 -1.46 0.09
CA SER A 44 -1.16 -2.54 -0.47
C SER A 44 -0.97 -2.73 -1.98
N CYS A 45 -0.64 -1.66 -2.73
CA CYS A 45 -0.57 -1.70 -4.19
C CYS A 45 0.86 -1.80 -4.75
N ASN A 46 1.88 -1.73 -3.89
CA ASN A 46 3.30 -1.79 -4.29
C ASN A 46 3.98 -3.06 -3.73
N TYR A 47 4.51 -3.90 -4.63
CA TYR A 47 4.98 -5.25 -4.28
C TYR A 47 6.46 -5.33 -3.90
N ASN A 48 7.29 -4.38 -4.36
CA ASN A 48 8.69 -4.33 -4.00
C ASN A 48 8.85 -3.63 -2.65
N ARG A 49 8.95 -4.41 -1.57
CA ARG A 49 9.00 -3.89 -0.20
C ARG A 49 10.23 -3.00 0.07
N ILE A 50 11.36 -3.26 -0.57
CA ILE A 50 12.55 -2.41 -0.45
C ILE A 50 12.23 -1.01 -0.98
N LYS A 51 11.61 -0.93 -2.17
CA LYS A 51 11.20 0.35 -2.76
C LYS A 51 10.11 1.07 -1.97
N VAL A 52 9.18 0.32 -1.36
CA VAL A 52 8.16 0.89 -0.47
C VAL A 52 8.84 1.53 0.74
N ASN A 53 9.71 0.81 1.44
CA ASN A 53 10.39 1.35 2.62
C ASN A 53 11.29 2.54 2.26
N ASP A 54 12.02 2.46 1.14
CA ASP A 54 12.81 3.58 0.61
C ASP A 54 11.98 4.84 0.36
N CYS A 55 10.75 4.68 -0.14
CA CYS A 55 9.81 5.78 -0.37
C CYS A 55 9.28 6.34 0.94
N VAL A 56 8.82 5.46 1.84
CA VAL A 56 8.32 5.84 3.17
C VAL A 56 9.36 6.64 3.94
N ASP A 57 10.62 6.21 3.92
CA ASP A 57 11.74 6.92 4.56
C ASP A 57 11.92 8.34 3.99
N VAL A 58 11.79 8.51 2.67
CA VAL A 58 11.94 9.81 2.02
C VAL A 58 10.74 10.71 2.32
N LEU A 59 9.52 10.17 2.25
CA LEU A 59 8.29 10.89 2.59
C LEU A 59 8.33 11.37 4.05
N CYS A 60 8.70 10.48 4.98
CA CYS A 60 8.86 10.83 6.39
C CYS A 60 9.88 11.94 6.58
N LYS A 61 11.03 11.89 5.89
CA LYS A 61 12.03 12.98 5.94
C LYS A 61 11.48 14.31 5.45
N TYR A 62 10.66 14.32 4.39
CA TYR A 62 10.03 15.56 3.94
C TYR A 62 9.09 16.14 5.00
N LEU A 63 8.25 15.31 5.61
CA LEU A 63 7.33 15.74 6.67
C LEU A 63 8.08 16.17 7.93
N ASP A 64 9.06 15.38 8.39
CA ASP A 64 9.87 15.64 9.59
C ASP A 64 10.67 16.95 9.47
N ASN A 65 11.19 17.28 8.28
CA ASN A 65 11.90 18.54 8.05
C ASN A 65 10.99 19.77 8.25
N ILE A 66 9.74 19.68 7.79
CA ILE A 66 8.74 20.75 7.95
C ILE A 66 8.29 20.82 9.42
N LEU A 67 7.98 19.69 10.03
CA LEU A 67 7.58 19.62 11.44
C LEU A 67 8.66 20.20 12.37
N ALA A 68 9.93 19.92 12.10
CA ALA A 68 11.05 20.42 12.90
C ALA A 68 11.33 21.92 12.66
N ASN A 69 11.11 22.42 11.44
CA ASN A 69 11.40 23.81 11.07
C ASN A 69 10.33 24.40 10.14
N PRO A 70 9.14 24.76 10.65
CA PRO A 70 8.00 25.16 9.80
C PRO A 70 8.21 26.49 9.04
N GLU A 71 9.09 27.36 9.51
CA GLU A 71 9.38 28.65 8.88
C GLU A 71 10.46 28.54 7.77
N GLU A 72 11.12 27.38 7.67
CA GLU A 72 12.24 27.18 6.77
C GLU A 72 11.77 26.80 5.36
N THR A 73 11.61 27.84 4.54
CA THR A 73 11.06 27.74 3.18
C THR A 73 11.77 26.76 2.24
N LYS A 74 13.05 26.42 2.49
CA LYS A 74 13.75 25.41 1.67
C LYS A 74 13.15 24.02 1.81
N PHE A 75 12.53 23.70 2.95
CA PHE A 75 11.86 22.42 3.19
C PHE A 75 10.46 22.36 2.57
N HIS A 76 9.91 23.50 2.16
CA HIS A 76 8.60 23.59 1.54
C HIS A 76 8.62 23.26 0.05
N LYS A 77 9.76 22.90 -0.53
CA LYS A 77 9.89 22.64 -1.96
C LYS A 77 10.62 21.32 -2.21
N ILE A 78 10.01 20.45 -3.00
CA ILE A 78 10.62 19.22 -3.50
C ILE A 78 10.70 19.31 -5.01
N ARG A 79 11.92 19.29 -5.56
CA ARG A 79 12.15 19.36 -7.00
C ARG A 79 11.85 18.02 -7.66
N CYS A 80 10.98 17.97 -8.67
CA CYS A 80 10.64 16.71 -9.35
C CYS A 80 11.85 16.07 -10.07
N SER A 81 12.81 16.88 -10.52
CA SER A 81 14.07 16.42 -11.13
C SER A 81 15.11 15.91 -10.12
N ASN A 82 14.85 16.02 -8.81
CA ASN A 82 15.74 15.48 -7.79
C ASN A 82 15.83 13.94 -7.92
N PRO A 83 17.04 13.33 -8.00
CA PRO A 83 17.18 11.89 -8.16
C PRO A 83 16.50 11.07 -7.06
N THR A 84 16.55 11.55 -5.81
CA THR A 84 15.90 10.85 -4.68
C THR A 84 14.39 10.82 -4.87
N PHE A 85 13.78 11.94 -5.24
CA PHE A 85 12.35 11.99 -5.52
C PHE A 85 11.99 11.12 -6.72
N LYS A 86 12.70 11.28 -7.84
CA LYS A 86 12.43 10.58 -9.10
C LYS A 86 12.58 9.05 -8.98
N ASP A 87 13.55 8.57 -8.21
CA ASP A 87 13.84 7.14 -8.12
C ASP A 87 13.07 6.44 -7.00
N LYS A 88 12.81 7.15 -5.88
CA LYS A 88 12.21 6.55 -4.68
C LYS A 88 10.74 6.90 -4.50
N VAL A 89 10.32 8.13 -4.81
CA VAL A 89 8.96 8.62 -4.50
C VAL A 89 8.04 8.51 -5.71
N LEU A 90 8.47 9.07 -6.85
CA LEU A 90 7.69 9.11 -8.09
C LEU A 90 7.15 7.74 -8.58
N PRO A 91 7.89 6.62 -8.48
CA PRO A 91 7.39 5.33 -9.00
C PRO A 91 6.44 4.60 -8.04
N ILE A 92 6.20 5.12 -6.84
CA ILE A 92 5.36 4.47 -5.83
C ILE A 92 3.93 4.98 -5.91
N LEU A 93 2.99 4.06 -6.09
CA LEU A 93 1.56 4.38 -6.08
C LEU A 93 1.16 4.89 -4.70
N GLY A 94 0.35 5.96 -4.63
CA GLY A 94 -0.11 6.58 -3.39
C GLY A 94 0.82 7.66 -2.84
N ALA A 95 2.07 7.75 -3.33
CA ALA A 95 3.03 8.72 -2.80
C ALA A 95 2.64 10.17 -3.12
N SER A 96 2.17 10.43 -4.35
CA SER A 96 1.69 11.75 -4.76
C SER A 96 0.43 12.15 -4.00
N GLU A 97 -0.48 11.20 -3.78
CA GLU A 97 -1.71 11.40 -3.03
C GLU A 97 -1.42 11.74 -1.56
N LEU A 98 -0.42 11.10 -0.96
CA LEU A 98 0.06 11.45 0.38
C LEU A 98 0.62 12.87 0.43
N LEU A 99 1.42 13.27 -0.57
CA LEU A 99 1.94 14.64 -0.66
C LEU A 99 0.79 15.67 -0.78
N TYR A 100 -0.23 15.37 -1.59
CA TYR A 100 -1.43 16.19 -1.68
C TYR A 100 -2.16 16.31 -0.32
N ALA A 101 -2.33 15.20 0.39
CA ALA A 101 -2.94 15.19 1.72
C ALA A 101 -2.11 15.97 2.75
N ALA A 102 -0.78 15.90 2.65
CA ALA A 102 0.16 16.65 3.50
C ALA A 102 0.27 18.15 3.14
N GLY A 103 -0.51 18.64 2.18
CA GLY A 103 -0.56 20.07 1.84
C GLY A 103 0.37 20.51 0.71
N PHE A 104 1.05 19.59 0.03
CA PHE A 104 1.84 19.91 -1.15
C PHE A 104 0.97 20.03 -2.41
N ARG A 105 1.38 20.87 -3.35
CA ARG A 105 0.79 20.98 -4.70
C ARG A 105 1.88 21.07 -5.75
N GLN A 106 1.65 20.50 -6.92
CA GLN A 106 2.55 20.66 -8.07
C GLN A 106 2.47 22.09 -8.60
N GLN A 107 3.64 22.70 -8.84
CA GLN A 107 3.80 24.03 -9.42
C GLN A 107 5.05 24.07 -10.28
N ASN A 108 4.98 24.78 -11.40
CA ASN A 108 6.17 25.13 -12.16
C ASN A 108 6.82 26.38 -11.56
N LEU A 109 8.11 26.31 -11.28
CA LEU A 109 8.89 27.41 -10.72
C LEU A 109 10.13 27.64 -11.59
N ASP A 110 10.55 28.91 -11.68
CA ASP A 110 11.85 29.23 -12.24
C ASP A 110 12.96 28.71 -11.32
N HIS A 111 13.86 27.91 -11.89
CA HIS A 111 15.07 27.44 -11.25
C HIS A 111 16.25 27.71 -12.17
N ASN A 112 17.00 28.78 -11.88
CA ASN A 112 18.16 29.22 -12.66
C ASN A 112 17.84 29.52 -14.14
N GLY A 113 16.68 30.13 -14.42
CA GLY A 113 16.24 30.47 -15.78
C GLY A 113 15.65 29.30 -16.57
N ILE A 114 15.42 28.15 -15.92
CA ILE A 114 14.72 27.00 -16.47
C ILE A 114 13.46 26.78 -15.65
N GLU A 115 12.32 26.67 -16.32
CA GLU A 115 11.05 26.31 -15.68
C GLU A 115 11.08 24.81 -15.35
N GLU A 116 11.01 24.47 -14.06
CA GLU A 116 10.99 23.09 -13.56
C GLU A 116 9.78 22.85 -12.66
N GLU A 117 9.32 21.59 -12.60
CA GLU A 117 8.20 21.19 -11.75
C GLU A 117 8.67 20.91 -10.31
N PHE A 118 7.91 21.42 -9.34
CA PHE A 118 8.12 21.23 -7.92
C PHE A 118 6.83 20.83 -7.22
N TRP A 119 6.95 20.05 -6.15
CA TRP A 119 5.94 19.99 -5.10
C TRP A 119 6.22 21.09 -4.09
N VAL A 120 5.22 21.94 -3.87
CA VAL A 120 5.31 23.09 -2.97
C VAL A 120 4.32 22.91 -1.82
N PHE A 121 4.84 22.86 -0.59
CA PHE A 121 4.05 22.85 0.63
C PHE A 121 3.45 24.24 0.89
N ASN A 122 2.18 24.25 1.29
CA ASN A 122 1.52 25.43 1.80
C ASN A 122 0.68 25.05 3.02
N GLN A 123 0.92 25.75 4.13
CA GLN A 123 0.23 25.52 5.38
C GLN A 123 -1.29 25.73 5.28
N ASN A 124 -1.77 26.58 4.36
CA ASN A 124 -3.20 26.79 4.14
C ASN A 124 -3.91 25.57 3.52
N ASN A 125 -3.16 24.58 3.02
CA ASN A 125 -3.73 23.36 2.46
C ASN A 125 -4.00 22.27 3.51
N VAL A 126 -3.59 22.51 4.77
CA VAL A 126 -3.79 21.60 5.90
C VAL A 126 -4.42 22.36 7.06
N GLU A 127 -5.14 21.66 7.92
CA GLU A 127 -5.76 22.28 9.11
C GLU A 127 -4.70 22.68 10.16
N GLY A 128 -3.62 21.90 10.25
CA GLY A 128 -2.49 22.18 11.13
C GLY A 128 -1.31 21.25 10.86
N LEU A 129 -0.19 21.51 11.55
CA LEU A 129 0.98 20.64 11.49
C LEU A 129 0.72 19.25 12.09
N GLU A 130 -0.28 19.13 12.96
CA GLU A 130 -0.77 17.85 13.48
C GLU A 130 -1.17 16.87 12.36
N THR A 131 -1.69 17.39 11.24
CA THR A 131 -1.99 16.56 10.05
C THR A 131 -0.72 15.91 9.50
N LEU A 132 0.40 16.62 9.47
CA LEU A 132 1.68 16.08 8.95
C LEU A 132 2.24 15.03 9.90
N GLU A 133 2.13 15.25 11.22
CA GLU A 133 2.50 14.28 12.25
C GLU A 133 1.66 13.00 12.13
N PHE A 134 0.35 13.15 12.02
CA PHE A 134 -0.56 12.03 11.81
C PHE A 134 -0.24 11.24 10.53
N LEU A 135 -0.05 11.91 9.39
CA LEU A 135 0.28 11.24 8.12
C LEU A 135 1.63 10.55 8.17
N ARG A 136 2.62 11.16 8.84
CA ARG A 136 3.94 10.55 9.07
C ARG A 136 3.80 9.26 9.88
N ASP A 137 3.01 9.26 10.94
CA ASP A 137 2.86 8.09 11.80
C ASP A 137 2.03 6.99 11.13
N ALA A 138 0.98 7.37 10.40
CA ALA A 138 0.16 6.46 9.61
C ALA A 138 0.93 5.80 8.46
N VAL A 139 1.81 6.52 7.75
CA VAL A 139 2.60 5.89 6.68
C VAL A 139 3.69 4.96 7.25
N LYS A 140 4.16 5.23 8.47
CA LYS A 140 5.15 4.39 9.20
C LYS A 140 4.54 3.14 9.84
N SER A 141 3.22 3.08 10.09
CA SER A 141 2.59 1.92 10.74
C SER A 141 2.62 0.64 9.89
N GLU A 142 2.92 0.77 8.60
CA GLU A 142 2.93 -0.33 7.61
C GLU A 142 1.58 -1.04 7.43
N ASP A 143 0.48 -0.35 7.78
CA ASP A 143 -0.87 -0.88 7.61
C ASP A 143 -1.18 -1.17 6.15
N ARG A 144 -1.70 -2.37 5.88
CA ARG A 144 -2.08 -2.82 4.53
C ARG A 144 -3.30 -3.72 4.55
N ILE A 145 -3.97 -3.77 3.40
CA ILE A 145 -5.06 -4.72 3.18
C ILE A 145 -4.47 -6.11 3.00
N GLU A 146 -4.80 -7.02 3.91
CA GLU A 146 -4.38 -8.41 3.87
C GLU A 146 -5.47 -9.30 3.26
N LEU A 147 -5.05 -10.20 2.38
CA LEU A 147 -5.93 -11.21 1.79
C LEU A 147 -5.96 -12.45 2.68
N GLU A 148 -7.16 -12.91 3.01
CA GLU A 148 -7.37 -14.16 3.72
C GLU A 148 -7.50 -15.30 2.71
N ILE A 149 -6.90 -16.46 3.00
CA ILE A 149 -7.09 -17.65 2.17
C ILE A 149 -8.53 -18.12 2.34
N ASP A 150 -9.24 -18.28 1.22
CA ASP A 150 -10.54 -18.91 1.24
C ASP A 150 -10.38 -20.43 1.46
N ARG A 151 -10.91 -20.91 2.58
CA ARG A 151 -10.87 -22.33 2.97
C ARG A 151 -12.10 -23.10 2.48
N ASN A 152 -12.98 -22.46 1.71
CA ASN A 152 -14.26 -23.02 1.28
C ASN A 152 -15.05 -23.61 2.47
N VAL A 153 -15.30 -22.79 3.50
CA VAL A 153 -16.03 -23.23 4.69
C VAL A 153 -17.47 -23.56 4.29
N GLN A 154 -17.90 -24.80 4.55
CA GLN A 154 -19.24 -25.28 4.21
C GLN A 154 -20.04 -25.57 5.48
N VAL A 155 -21.26 -25.03 5.54
CA VAL A 155 -22.24 -25.41 6.56
C VAL A 155 -23.06 -26.56 6.00
N LEU A 156 -22.87 -27.75 6.56
CA LEU A 156 -23.58 -28.96 6.15
C LEU A 156 -24.77 -29.22 7.09
N SER A 157 -25.90 -29.61 6.52
CA SER A 157 -26.99 -30.20 7.29
C SER A 157 -26.55 -31.56 7.90
N PRO A 158 -27.22 -32.05 8.96
CA PRO A 158 -26.90 -33.36 9.54
C PRO A 158 -26.91 -34.51 8.52
N ALA A 159 -27.83 -34.49 7.53
CA ALA A 159 -27.91 -35.50 6.49
C ALA A 159 -26.73 -35.44 5.49
N GLN A 160 -26.20 -34.24 5.20
CA GLN A 160 -25.01 -34.07 4.37
C GLN A 160 -23.73 -34.43 5.13
N ALA A 161 -23.64 -34.04 6.42
CA ALA A 161 -22.51 -34.39 7.28
C ALA A 161 -22.41 -35.90 7.55
N ALA A 162 -23.54 -36.61 7.54
CA ALA A 162 -23.57 -38.06 7.66
C ALA A 162 -22.92 -38.79 6.47
N LYS A 163 -22.85 -38.16 5.29
CA LYS A 163 -22.01 -38.64 4.17
C LYS A 163 -20.56 -38.29 4.48
N ARG A 164 -19.84 -39.19 5.17
CA ARG A 164 -18.40 -39.05 5.40
C ARG A 164 -17.68 -38.90 4.06
N VAL A 165 -16.91 -37.83 3.92
CA VAL A 165 -15.92 -37.71 2.86
C VAL A 165 -14.72 -38.53 3.29
N GLU A 166 -14.74 -39.83 3.01
CA GLU A 166 -13.57 -40.69 3.22
C GLU A 166 -12.59 -40.45 2.07
N LEU A 167 -11.41 -39.92 2.41
CA LEU A 167 -10.33 -39.78 1.44
C LEU A 167 -9.82 -41.18 1.08
N PRO A 168 -9.47 -41.43 -0.20
CA PRO A 168 -8.88 -42.71 -0.60
C PRO A 168 -7.63 -43.03 0.23
N GLN A 169 -7.38 -44.30 0.52
CA GLN A 169 -6.21 -44.74 1.30
C GLN A 169 -4.88 -44.22 0.74
N ALA A 170 -4.80 -44.05 -0.59
CA ALA A 170 -3.64 -43.49 -1.29
C ALA A 170 -3.30 -42.05 -0.87
N PHE A 171 -4.26 -41.27 -0.37
CA PHE A 171 -4.01 -39.95 0.20
C PHE A 171 -3.10 -39.99 1.43
N TYR A 172 -3.16 -41.09 2.20
CA TYR A 172 -2.34 -41.31 3.39
C TYR A 172 -1.05 -42.08 3.08
N ALA A 173 -0.88 -42.56 1.85
CA ALA A 173 0.30 -43.30 1.44
C ALA A 173 1.30 -42.34 0.79
N ILE A 174 2.49 -42.21 1.37
CA ILE A 174 3.60 -41.52 0.70
C ILE A 174 4.01 -42.35 -0.52
N SER A 175 3.95 -41.75 -1.71
CA SER A 175 4.44 -42.39 -2.92
C SER A 175 5.97 -42.48 -2.92
N PRO A 176 6.57 -43.49 -3.57
CA PRO A 176 8.03 -43.58 -3.73
C PRO A 176 8.64 -42.35 -4.43
N GLU A 177 7.85 -41.62 -5.21
CA GLU A 177 8.26 -40.38 -5.88
C GLU A 177 8.32 -39.18 -4.94
N GLU A 178 7.35 -39.05 -4.03
CA GLU A 178 7.34 -38.03 -2.97
C GLU A 178 8.48 -38.27 -1.98
N LEU A 179 8.72 -39.52 -1.60
CA LEU A 179 9.85 -39.92 -0.74
C LEU A 179 11.22 -39.56 -1.35
N LYS A 180 11.38 -39.75 -2.67
CA LYS A 180 12.60 -39.37 -3.40
C LYS A 180 12.76 -37.85 -3.50
N LYS A 181 11.67 -37.09 -3.61
CA LYS A 181 11.70 -35.62 -3.62
C LYS A 181 12.07 -35.05 -2.26
N GLU A 182 11.55 -35.62 -1.17
CA GLU A 182 11.92 -35.22 0.19
C GLU A 182 13.40 -35.52 0.52
N GLN A 183 13.96 -36.63 0.02
CA GLN A 183 15.38 -36.97 0.22
C GLN A 183 16.37 -36.08 -0.56
N GLN A 184 15.89 -35.25 -1.49
CA GLN A 184 16.71 -34.34 -2.29
C GLN A 184 16.67 -32.87 -1.79
N LEU A 185 15.87 -32.59 -0.75
CA LEU A 185 15.83 -31.33 -0.01
C LEU A 185 16.80 -31.40 1.19
#